data_AF-L8LYW2-F1
#
_entry.id   AF-L8LYW2-F1
#
_cell.length_a   1.000
_cell.length_b   1.000
_cell.length_c   1.000
_cell.angle_alpha   90.00
_cell.angle_beta   90.00
_cell.angle_gamma   90.00
#
_symmetry.space_group_name_H-M   'P 1'
#
loop_
_entity.id
_entity.type
_entity.pdbx_description
1 polymer ?
#
loop_
_entity_poly.entity_id
_entity_poly.type
_entity_poly.pdbx_seq_one_letter_code
_entity_poly.pdbx_strand_id
1 'polypeptide(L)'
;MINNPGLEKKLWVESFRYSLSRRTYATGEFCDYFKKYFEDIPFQARELIFKELEKTKARDGWVGDDCDKQEWLDLVDWITKTSNSP
;
A
#
# COMPACT_ATOMS: atom_id res chain seq x y z
N MET A 1 13.58 -3.22 -18.13
CA MET A 1 12.68 -2.39 -17.31
C MET A 1 11.89 -1.49 -18.25
N ILE A 2 10.56 -1.43 -18.11
CA ILE A 2 9.74 -0.58 -18.96
C ILE A 2 9.88 0.85 -18.42
N ASN A 3 10.68 1.69 -19.08
CA ASN A 3 10.88 3.10 -18.71
C ASN A 3 9.63 3.94 -19.05
N ASN A 4 8.55 3.73 -18.31
CA ASN A 4 7.36 4.57 -18.37
C ASN A 4 6.84 4.83 -16.94
N PRO A 5 7.24 5.96 -16.32
CA PRO A 5 6.84 6.30 -14.96
C PRO A 5 5.32 6.35 -14.74
N GLY A 6 4.56 6.69 -15.79
CA GLY A 6 3.10 6.68 -15.73
C GLY A 6 2.51 5.28 -15.64
N LEU A 7 3.10 4.32 -16.35
CA LEU A 7 2.72 2.91 -16.27
C LEU A 7 3.09 2.30 -14.92
N GLU A 8 4.30 2.58 -14.42
CA GLU A 8 4.75 2.08 -13.11
C GLU A 8 3.86 2.56 -11.97
N LYS A 9 3.53 3.85 -11.94
CA LYS A 9 2.56 4.41 -10.99
C LYS A 9 1.23 3.67 -11.06
N LYS A 10 0.71 3.47 -12.27
CA LYS A 10 -0.58 2.82 -12.50
C LYS A 10 -0.55 1.38 -11.96
N LEU A 11 0.49 0.61 -12.26
CA LEU A 11 0.64 -0.77 -11.80
C LEU A 11 0.68 -0.87 -10.27
N TRP A 12 1.42 0.00 -9.59
CA TRP A 12 1.46 0.02 -8.11
C TRP A 12 0.09 0.30 -7.49
N VAL A 13 -0.60 1.33 -8.00
CA VAL A 13 -1.91 1.74 -7.48
C VAL A 13 -3.00 0.70 -7.77
N GLU A 14 -2.99 0.10 -8.96
CA GLU A 14 -3.95 -0.94 -9.34
C GLU A 14 -3.71 -2.23 -8.56
N SER A 15 -2.44 -2.63 -8.36
CA SER A 15 -2.09 -3.78 -7.53
C SER A 15 -2.51 -3.58 -6.08
N PHE A 16 -2.28 -2.38 -5.54
CA PHE A 16 -2.76 -2.00 -4.20
C PHE A 16 -4.27 -2.16 -4.07
N ARG A 17 -5.05 -1.54 -4.96
CA ARG A 17 -6.52 -1.60 -4.90
C ARG A 17 -7.06 -3.00 -5.11
N TYR A 18 -6.38 -3.78 -5.96
CA TYR A 18 -6.67 -5.19 -6.11
C TYR A 18 -6.50 -5.93 -4.78
N SER A 19 -5.33 -5.85 -4.15
CA SER A 19 -5.05 -6.50 -2.86
C SER A 19 -5.99 -6.04 -1.76
N LEU A 20 -6.26 -4.72 -1.69
CA LEU A 20 -7.16 -4.14 -0.71
C LEU A 20 -8.56 -4.79 -0.77
N SER A 21 -9.08 -5.07 -1.97
CA SER A 21 -10.45 -5.59 -2.15
C SER A 21 -10.64 -7.09 -1.88
N ARG A 22 -9.58 -7.84 -1.53
CA ARG A 22 -9.59 -9.31 -1.53
C ARG A 22 -9.27 -9.88 -0.15
N ARG A 23 -10.01 -10.91 0.26
CA ARG A 23 -9.73 -11.77 1.42
C ARG A 23 -8.75 -12.89 1.02
N THR A 24 -7.50 -12.52 0.77
CA THR A 24 -6.47 -13.46 0.26
C THR A 24 -5.08 -13.06 0.75
N TYR A 25 -4.11 -13.97 0.66
CA TYR A 25 -2.69 -13.73 0.96
C TYR A 25 -2.04 -12.57 0.17
N ALA A 26 -2.68 -12.08 -0.89
CA ALA A 26 -2.20 -10.96 -1.70
C ALA A 26 -2.01 -9.64 -0.91
N THR A 27 -2.66 -9.49 0.25
CA THR A 27 -2.43 -8.36 1.17
C THR A 27 -1.00 -8.38 1.72
N GLY A 28 -0.61 -9.48 2.36
CA GLY A 28 0.73 -9.63 2.95
C GLY A 28 1.83 -9.53 1.90
N GLU A 29 1.66 -10.22 0.76
CA GLU A 29 2.62 -10.12 -0.35
C GLU A 29 2.76 -8.67 -0.86
N PHE A 30 1.65 -7.95 -1.03
CA PHE A 30 1.71 -6.56 -1.43
C PHE A 30 2.45 -5.71 -0.40
N CYS A 31 2.15 -5.85 0.90
CA CYS A 31 2.80 -5.11 1.98
C CYS A 31 4.31 -5.35 2.00
N ASP A 32 4.75 -6.60 1.86
CA ASP A 32 6.17 -6.97 1.83
C ASP A 32 6.89 -6.39 0.61
N TYR A 33 6.29 -6.51 -0.58
CA TYR A 33 6.85 -5.92 -1.81
C TYR A 33 6.91 -4.40 -1.73
N PHE A 34 5.85 -3.77 -1.21
CA PHE A 34 5.80 -2.32 -1.06
C PHE A 34 6.90 -1.81 -0.14
N LYS A 35 7.12 -2.45 1.02
CA LYS A 35 8.22 -2.12 1.93
C LYS A 35 9.59 -2.35 1.29
N LYS A 36 9.77 -3.48 0.61
CA LYS A 36 11.04 -3.86 -0.04
C LYS A 36 11.50 -2.87 -1.10
N TYR A 37 10.57 -2.37 -1.91
CA TYR A 37 10.87 -1.49 -3.05
C TYR A 37 10.50 -0.03 -2.79
N PHE A 38 10.20 0.35 -1.55
CA PHE A 38 9.59 1.64 -1.23
C PHE A 38 10.28 2.84 -1.89
N GLU A 39 11.62 2.88 -1.90
CA GLU A 39 12.36 3.99 -2.51
C GLU A 39 12.33 4.01 -4.04
N ASP A 40 12.11 2.84 -4.67
CA ASP A 40 11.97 2.70 -6.11
C ASP A 40 10.54 2.99 -6.58
N ILE A 41 9.56 3.01 -5.67
CA ILE A 41 8.16 3.33 -6.00
C ILE A 41 8.04 4.82 -6.32
N PRO A 42 7.41 5.19 -7.46
CA PRO A 42 7.13 6.57 -7.78
C PRO A 42 6.45 7.29 -6.60
N PHE A 43 7.00 8.44 -6.19
CA PHE A 43 6.51 9.19 -5.03
C PHE A 43 4.98 9.41 -5.05
N GLN A 44 4.44 9.78 -6.21
CA GLN A 44 3.01 9.99 -6.41
C GLN A 44 2.17 8.72 -6.19
N ALA A 45 2.72 7.53 -6.44
CA ALA A 45 2.06 6.27 -6.15
C ALA A 45 2.08 6.00 -4.63
N ARG A 46 3.23 6.21 -3.97
CA ARG A 46 3.35 6.11 -2.50
C ARG A 46 2.34 7.01 -1.79
N GLU A 47 2.29 8.28 -2.16
CA GLU A 47 1.34 9.25 -1.58
C GLU A 47 -0.12 8.84 -1.78
N LEU A 48 -0.48 8.37 -2.98
CA LEU A 48 -1.86 7.99 -3.27
C LEU A 48 -2.28 6.75 -2.47
N ILE A 49 -1.41 5.74 -2.41
CA ILE A 49 -1.63 4.50 -1.65
C ILE A 49 -1.79 4.82 -0.17
N PHE A 50 -0.88 5.62 0.40
CA PHE A 50 -0.96 6.03 1.80
C PHE A 50 -2.26 6.78 2.11
N LYS A 51 -2.64 7.74 1.25
CA LYS A 51 -3.90 8.49 1.39
C LYS A 51 -5.13 7.59 1.32
N GLU A 52 -5.13 6.55 0.48
CA GLU A 52 -6.24 5.60 0.38
C GLU A 52 -6.30 4.64 1.57
N LEU A 53 -5.15 4.22 2.11
CA LEU A 53 -5.06 3.43 3.34
C LEU A 53 -5.61 4.21 4.54
N GLU A 54 -5.19 5.46 4.73
CA GLU A 54 -5.69 6.32 5.82
C GLU A 54 -7.20 6.57 5.72
N LYS A 55 -7.74 6.74 4.50
CA LYS A 55 -9.18 6.85 4.28
C LYS A 55 -9.93 5.57 4.61
N THR A 56 -9.33 4.42 4.32
CA THR A 56 -9.89 3.10 4.64
C THR A 56 -9.91 2.90 6.15
N LYS A 57 -8.83 3.26 6.84
CA LYS A 57 -8.74 3.27 8.31
C LYS A 57 -9.82 4.10 8.98
N ALA A 58 -10.17 5.24 8.40
CA ALA A 58 -11.16 6.15 8.94
C ALA A 58 -12.62 5.71 8.71
N ARG A 59 -12.88 4.71 7.86
CA ARG A 59 -14.23 4.18 7.63
C ARG A 59 -14.47 2.97 8.54
N ASP A 60 -15.62 2.91 9.20
CA ASP A 60 -16.08 1.72 9.92
C ASP A 60 -16.29 0.58 8.90
N GLY A 61 -15.27 -0.27 8.76
CA GLY A 61 -15.23 -1.36 7.79
C GLY A 61 -13.90 -1.38 7.03
N TRP A 62 -12.93 -2.11 7.57
CA TRP A 62 -11.71 -2.44 6.84
C TRP A 62 -12.00 -3.47 5.75
N VAL A 63 -11.20 -3.41 4.70
CA VAL A 63 -11.33 -4.28 3.53
C VAL A 63 -10.48 -5.54 3.78
N GLY A 64 -11.14 -6.70 3.89
CA GLY A 64 -10.48 -7.98 4.20
C GLY A 64 -11.00 -8.64 5.49
N ASP A 65 -10.35 -9.74 5.89
CA ASP A 65 -10.57 -10.37 7.20
C ASP A 65 -9.60 -9.77 8.25
N ASP A 66 -9.74 -10.11 9.54
CA ASP A 66 -8.98 -9.47 10.64
C ASP A 66 -7.44 -9.52 10.46
N CYS A 67 -6.91 -10.58 9.83
CA CYS A 67 -5.49 -10.69 9.52
C CYS A 67 -5.04 -9.71 8.42
N ASP A 68 -5.85 -9.51 7.38
CA ASP A 68 -5.56 -8.53 6.32
C ASP A 68 -5.54 -7.11 6.89
N LYS A 69 -6.45 -6.83 7.83
CA LYS A 69 -6.53 -5.56 8.53
C LYS A 69 -5.24 -5.22 9.29
N GLN A 70 -4.66 -6.19 10.01
CA GLN A 70 -3.45 -5.94 10.78
C GLN A 70 -2.27 -5.61 9.87
N GLU A 71 -2.12 -6.32 8.74
CA GLU A 71 -1.07 -6.04 7.74
C GLU A 71 -1.17 -4.62 7.18
N TRP A 72 -2.39 -4.14 6.88
CA TRP A 72 -2.59 -2.78 6.41
C TRP A 72 -2.28 -1.72 7.48
N LEU A 73 -2.65 -1.98 8.74
CA LEU A 73 -2.34 -1.11 9.87
C LEU A 73 -0.82 -1.03 10.09
N ASP A 74 -0.14 -2.16 10.06
CA ASP A 74 1.31 -2.24 10.21
C ASP A 74 2.04 -1.50 9.08
N LEU A 75 1.51 -1.59 7.85
CA LEU A 75 2.04 -0.83 6.72
C LEU A 75 1.87 0.69 6.91
N VAL A 76 0.71 1.15 7.36
CA VAL A 76 0.45 2.57 7.68
C VAL A 76 1.42 3.09 8.74
N ASP A 77 1.58 2.33 9.82
CA ASP A 77 2.48 2.69 10.92
C ASP A 77 3.94 2.72 10.45
N TRP A 78 4.33 1.77 9.60
CA TRP A 78 5.66 1.73 8.99
C TRP A 78 5.90 2.96 8.10
N ILE A 79 4.99 3.30 7.18
CA ILE A 79 5.11 4.49 6.32
C ILE A 79 5.26 5.76 7.16
N THR A 80 4.45 5.88 8.23
CA THR A 80 4.48 7.05 9.12
C THR A 80 5.82 7.17 9.85
N LYS A 81 6.41 6.07 10.31
CA LYS A 81 7.73 6.07 10.96
C LYS A 81 8.86 6.38 10.00
N THR A 82 8.82 5.81 8.79
CA THR A 82 9.82 6.03 7.75
C THR A 82 9.79 7.48 7.24
N SER A 83 8.60 8.06 7.08
CA SER A 83 8.45 9.46 6.62
C SER A 83 8.83 10.51 7.67
N ASN A 84 8.90 10.13 8.95
CA ASN A 84 9.32 10.99 10.06
C ASN A 84 10.78 10.74 10.49
N SER A 85 11.53 9.89 9.78
CA SER A 85 12.96 9.72 10.02
C SER A 85 13.73 10.87 9.35
N PRO A 86 14.67 11.52 10.07
CA PRO A 86 15.38 12.71 9.59
C PRO A 86 16.26 12.47 8.36
#